data_AF-A0A078ILU5-F1
#
_entry.id   AF-A0A078ILU5-F1
#
_cell.length_a   1.000
_cell.length_b   1.000
_cell.length_c   1.000
_cell.angle_alpha   90.00
_cell.angle_beta   90.00
_cell.angle_gamma   90.00
#
_symmetry.space_group_name_H-M   'P 1'
#
loop_
_entity.id
_entity.type
_entity.pdbx_description
1 polymer ?
#
loop_
_entity_poly.entity_id
_entity_poly.type
_entity_poly.pdbx_seq_one_letter_code
_entity_poly.pdbx_strand_id
1 'polypeptide(L)'
;MGLVVYWYDFICFGIVLAAIVASLWFLLCRERGCVDVEDTTHNSFLQSRSGSESLGSARLRTSCWRGLHPGWLLFTRSISFLSMAALLAWDVLEWDASIFVYYTEWTFMLVMIYFAMGIVASLYGCLENYKEPTSGVCDDAVGNKVGDGEFRERLGVYGCFMETIFQTSAGAVVLTDVVFWLVIVPFLSNTHLGLNTLMICMHTANAGFLILDTLLNSLPFPWFRMGYFVIWSCLYIVFQWIIHACGLLTWWPYPFLELDRPWAPLWYLGMAVVHIPCYGVYAAIVTAKNSCFPYLFPNAFCY
;
A
#
# COMPACT_ATOMS: atom_id res chain seq x y z
N MET A 1 -2.95 9.93 33.23
CA MET A 1 -3.98 9.04 33.81
C MET A 1 -4.09 7.85 32.88
N GLY A 2 -4.06 6.62 33.40
CA GLY A 2 -4.10 5.41 32.57
C GLY A 2 -5.48 5.17 31.96
N LEU A 3 -5.52 4.39 30.87
CA LEU A 3 -6.74 3.96 30.19
C LEU A 3 -7.71 3.30 31.19
N VAL A 4 -8.90 3.88 31.37
CA VAL A 4 -9.96 3.27 32.18
C VAL A 4 -10.67 2.23 31.33
N VAL A 5 -10.53 0.95 31.69
CA VAL A 5 -11.07 -0.17 30.90
C VAL A 5 -12.45 -0.57 31.41
N TYR A 6 -13.44 -0.53 30.52
CA TYR A 6 -14.80 -1.01 30.75
C TYR A 6 -15.02 -2.40 30.15
N TRP A 7 -16.12 -3.07 30.52
CA TRP A 7 -16.39 -4.45 30.07
C TRP A 7 -16.53 -4.56 28.54
N TYR A 8 -17.06 -3.53 27.88
CA TYR A 8 -17.24 -3.51 26.42
C TYR A 8 -15.93 -3.26 25.66
N ASP A 9 -14.86 -2.82 26.33
CA ASP A 9 -13.54 -2.68 25.73
C ASP A 9 -12.96 -4.05 25.37
N PHE A 10 -13.28 -5.08 26.15
CA PHE A 10 -12.94 -6.46 25.80
C PHE A 10 -13.61 -6.91 24.49
N ILE A 11 -14.79 -6.38 24.15
CA ILE A 11 -15.40 -6.63 22.84
C ILE A 11 -14.59 -5.93 21.75
N CYS A 12 -14.19 -4.67 21.94
CA CYS A 12 -13.34 -3.95 20.98
C CYS A 12 -12.00 -4.68 20.76
N PHE A 13 -11.35 -5.13 21.84
CA PHE A 13 -10.12 -5.95 21.77
C PHE A 13 -10.36 -7.27 21.02
N GLY A 14 -11.49 -7.93 21.29
CA GLY A 14 -11.90 -9.15 20.60
C GLY A 14 -12.13 -8.95 19.10
N ILE A 15 -12.75 -7.84 18.69
CA ILE A 15 -12.98 -7.50 17.27
C ILE A 15 -11.64 -7.31 16.55
N VAL A 16 -10.73 -6.53 17.12
CA VAL A 16 -9.41 -6.28 16.51
C VAL A 16 -8.58 -7.55 16.45
N LEU A 17 -8.57 -8.35 17.52
CA LEU A 17 -7.87 -9.64 17.53
C LEU A 17 -8.45 -10.59 16.48
N ALA A 18 -9.78 -10.68 16.37
CA ALA A 18 -10.45 -11.49 15.36
C ALA A 18 -10.12 -11.01 13.95
N ALA A 19 -10.06 -9.69 13.71
CA ALA A 19 -9.68 -9.12 12.42
C ALA A 19 -8.22 -9.46 12.05
N ILE A 20 -7.29 -9.40 13.01
CA ILE A 20 -5.89 -9.81 12.81
C ILE A 20 -5.81 -11.31 12.48
N VAL A 21 -6.44 -12.16 13.30
CA VAL A 21 -6.43 -13.62 13.10
C VAL A 21 -7.06 -14.00 11.77
N ALA A 22 -8.20 -13.41 11.41
CA ALA A 22 -8.87 -13.65 10.13
C ALA A 22 -8.01 -13.20 8.95
N SER A 23 -7.34 -12.04 9.06
CA SER A 23 -6.46 -11.53 8.02
C SER A 23 -5.24 -12.41 7.82
N LEU A 24 -4.58 -12.82 8.92
CA LEU A 24 -3.45 -13.75 8.88
C LEU A 24 -3.87 -15.11 8.33
N TRP A 25 -5.00 -15.64 8.78
CA TRP A 25 -5.56 -16.90 8.27
C TRP A 25 -5.82 -16.80 6.76
N PHE A 26 -6.45 -15.73 6.30
CA PHE A 26 -6.75 -15.51 4.89
C PHE A 26 -5.49 -15.42 4.02
N LEU A 27 -4.47 -14.70 4.49
CA LEU A 27 -3.16 -14.63 3.83
C LEU A 27 -2.48 -16.00 3.78
N LEU A 28 -2.40 -16.71 4.91
CA LEU A 28 -1.75 -18.01 5.02
C LEU A 28 -2.45 -19.12 4.22
N CYS A 29 -3.78 -19.14 4.22
CA CYS A 29 -4.54 -20.11 3.42
C CYS A 29 -4.31 -19.92 1.93
N ARG A 30 -4.17 -18.67 1.47
CA ARG A 30 -3.92 -18.39 0.06
C ARG A 30 -2.48 -18.67 -0.33
N GLU A 31 -1.54 -18.41 0.57
CA GLU A 31 -0.13 -18.76 0.38
C GLU A 31 0.08 -20.28 0.36
N ARG A 32 -0.55 -21.04 1.27
CA ARG A 32 -0.54 -22.52 1.23
C ARG A 32 -1.24 -23.08 0.00
N GLY A 33 -2.34 -22.49 -0.44
CA GLY A 33 -2.99 -22.88 -1.69
C GLY A 33 -2.13 -22.63 -2.94
N CYS A 34 -1.18 -21.70 -2.87
CA CYS A 34 -0.15 -21.53 -3.91
C CYS A 34 0.88 -22.65 -3.86
N VAL A 35 1.35 -23.01 -2.65
CA VAL A 35 2.35 -24.06 -2.41
C VAL A 35 1.85 -25.47 -2.75
N ASP A 36 0.60 -25.83 -2.42
CA ASP A 36 0.04 -27.17 -2.74
C ASP A 36 -0.13 -27.41 -4.24
N VAL A 37 -0.44 -26.36 -5.01
CA VAL A 37 -0.53 -26.41 -6.49
C VAL A 37 0.87 -26.55 -7.12
N GLU A 38 1.88 -26.00 -6.44
CA GLU A 38 3.28 -25.97 -6.86
C GLU A 38 4.00 -27.32 -6.62
N ASP A 39 3.63 -28.07 -5.56
CA ASP A 39 4.22 -29.38 -5.22
C ASP A 39 3.81 -30.49 -6.21
N THR A 40 2.60 -30.42 -6.77
CA THR A 40 2.16 -31.35 -7.83
C THR A 40 2.85 -31.08 -9.18
N THR A 41 3.47 -29.91 -9.32
CA THR A 41 4.01 -29.36 -10.58
C THR A 41 5.54 -29.18 -10.53
N HIS A 42 6.19 -29.67 -9.47
CA HIS A 42 7.56 -29.35 -9.03
C HIS A 42 8.67 -29.64 -10.07
N ASN A 43 8.54 -30.70 -10.89
CA ASN A 43 9.54 -31.05 -11.91
C ASN A 43 9.50 -30.15 -13.17
N SER A 44 8.40 -29.44 -13.41
CA SER A 44 8.30 -28.39 -14.44
C SER A 44 8.47 -26.97 -13.88
N PHE A 45 8.50 -26.83 -12.55
CA PHE A 45 8.40 -25.55 -11.85
C PHE A 45 9.73 -24.80 -11.69
N LEU A 46 10.87 -25.48 -11.66
CA LEU A 46 12.16 -24.78 -11.62
C LEU A 46 12.38 -23.89 -12.86
N GLN A 47 11.77 -24.25 -14.00
CA GLN A 47 11.79 -23.44 -15.21
C GLN A 47 10.66 -22.39 -15.25
N SER A 48 9.49 -22.67 -14.68
CA SER A 48 8.36 -21.71 -14.62
C SER A 48 8.51 -20.66 -13.50
N ARG A 49 9.09 -20.99 -12.35
CA ARG A 49 9.39 -20.07 -11.25
C ARG A 49 10.47 -19.07 -11.64
N SER A 50 11.50 -19.52 -12.36
CA SER A 50 12.48 -18.62 -12.98
C SER A 50 11.82 -17.64 -13.96
N GLY A 51 10.83 -18.11 -14.74
CA GLY A 51 10.04 -17.28 -15.66
C GLY A 51 9.00 -16.38 -14.98
N SER A 52 8.36 -16.82 -13.91
CA SER A 52 7.34 -16.06 -13.15
C SER A 52 7.98 -15.00 -12.27
N GLU A 53 9.14 -15.28 -11.66
CA GLU A 53 9.95 -14.30 -10.96
C GLU A 53 10.55 -13.27 -11.94
N SER A 54 10.97 -13.69 -13.15
CA SER A 54 11.39 -12.75 -14.18
C SER A 54 10.21 -11.91 -14.70
N LEU A 55 9.01 -12.49 -14.82
CA LEU A 55 7.80 -11.79 -15.28
C LEU A 55 7.26 -10.83 -14.22
N GLY A 56 7.25 -11.23 -12.94
CA GLY A 56 6.88 -10.38 -11.81
C GLY A 56 7.86 -9.23 -11.62
N SER A 57 9.17 -9.54 -11.65
CA SER A 57 10.24 -8.54 -11.62
C SER A 57 10.20 -7.59 -12.83
N ALA A 58 9.93 -8.08 -14.04
CA ALA A 58 9.75 -7.25 -15.23
C ALA A 58 8.51 -6.35 -15.10
N ARG A 59 7.40 -6.86 -14.56
CA ARG A 59 6.14 -6.12 -14.39
C ARG A 59 6.23 -4.97 -13.37
N LEU A 60 7.13 -5.06 -12.38
CA LEU A 60 7.47 -3.94 -11.48
C LEU A 60 8.20 -2.80 -12.19
N ARG A 61 8.88 -3.11 -13.30
CA ARG A 61 9.76 -2.22 -14.06
C ARG A 61 9.08 -1.64 -15.31
N THR A 62 8.11 -2.36 -15.88
CA THR A 62 7.48 -2.00 -17.16
C THR A 62 6.20 -1.19 -16.99
N SER A 63 6.11 -0.10 -17.75
CA SER A 63 4.88 0.66 -17.95
C SER A 63 3.83 -0.21 -18.67
N CYS A 64 2.55 0.03 -18.39
CA CYS A 64 1.44 -0.49 -19.18
C CYS A 64 1.39 0.07 -20.61
N TRP A 65 2.22 1.04 -20.95
CA TRP A 65 2.19 1.73 -22.24
C TRP A 65 3.35 1.31 -23.13
N ARG A 66 3.03 0.81 -24.32
CA ARG A 66 3.98 0.34 -25.33
C ARG A 66 4.83 1.51 -25.83
N GLY A 67 6.15 1.37 -25.71
CA GLY A 67 7.10 2.40 -26.17
C GLY A 67 7.23 3.62 -25.25
N LEU A 68 6.58 3.63 -24.07
CA LEU A 68 6.83 4.66 -23.07
C LEU A 68 8.22 4.43 -22.47
N HIS A 69 9.10 5.42 -22.60
CA HIS A 69 10.45 5.32 -22.04
C HIS A 69 10.39 5.03 -20.53
N PRO A 70 11.16 4.07 -19.99
CA PRO A 70 11.17 3.72 -18.56
C PRO A 70 11.41 4.94 -17.64
N GLY A 71 12.12 5.94 -18.17
CA GLY A 71 12.35 7.22 -17.50
C GLY A 71 11.08 8.02 -17.16
N TRP A 72 9.95 7.80 -17.83
CA TRP A 72 8.70 8.49 -17.49
C TRP A 72 8.14 8.00 -16.15
N LEU A 73 8.18 6.68 -15.90
CA LEU A 73 7.77 6.09 -14.63
C LEU A 73 8.69 6.58 -13.50
N LEU A 74 9.99 6.73 -13.77
CA LEU A 74 10.93 7.33 -12.83
C LEU A 74 10.59 8.79 -12.54
N PHE A 75 10.34 9.58 -13.58
CA PHE A 75 10.02 11.00 -13.46
C PHE A 75 8.75 11.24 -12.65
N THR A 76 7.65 10.53 -12.97
CA THR A 76 6.38 10.68 -12.25
C THR A 76 6.51 10.29 -10.79
N ARG A 77 7.14 9.13 -10.48
CA ARG A 77 7.37 8.68 -9.10
C ARG A 77 8.26 9.63 -8.32
N SER A 78 9.27 10.22 -8.97
CA SER A 78 10.17 11.19 -8.32
C SER A 78 9.45 12.49 -7.98
N ILE A 79 8.62 13.00 -8.90
CA ILE A 79 7.79 14.18 -8.63
C ILE A 79 6.80 13.88 -7.50
N SER A 80 6.09 12.75 -7.56
CA SER A 80 5.15 12.37 -6.50
C SER A 80 5.85 12.28 -5.14
N PHE A 81 7.00 11.62 -5.05
CA PHE A 81 7.77 11.54 -3.81
C PHE A 81 8.22 12.91 -3.29
N LEU A 82 8.77 13.77 -4.16
CA LEU A 82 9.24 15.10 -3.75
C LEU A 82 8.09 16.01 -3.33
N SER A 83 6.98 16.01 -4.07
CA SER A 83 5.78 16.77 -3.72
C SER A 83 5.19 16.31 -2.39
N MET A 84 5.10 14.98 -2.19
CA MET A 84 4.60 14.44 -0.94
C MET A 84 5.54 14.75 0.23
N ALA A 85 6.85 14.59 0.06
CA ALA A 85 7.84 14.96 1.07
C ALA A 85 7.75 16.43 1.46
N ALA A 86 7.53 17.33 0.49
CA ALA A 86 7.35 18.74 0.77
C ALA A 86 6.06 19.03 1.56
N LEU A 87 4.95 18.37 1.23
CA LEU A 87 3.68 18.52 1.96
C LEU A 87 3.80 18.00 3.40
N LEU A 88 4.40 16.83 3.60
CA LEU A 88 4.64 16.29 4.94
C LEU A 88 5.61 17.16 5.74
N ALA A 89 6.69 17.65 5.11
CA ALA A 89 7.60 18.57 5.78
C ALA A 89 6.90 19.86 6.21
N TRP A 90 6.01 20.39 5.37
CA TRP A 90 5.18 21.54 5.72
C TRP A 90 4.28 21.24 6.91
N ASP A 91 3.64 20.07 6.93
CA ASP A 91 2.75 19.66 8.02
C ASP A 91 3.49 19.51 9.36
N VAL A 92 4.67 18.87 9.33
CA VAL A 92 5.54 18.72 10.52
C VAL A 92 6.07 20.08 11.01
N LEU A 93 6.36 21.03 10.12
CA LEU A 93 6.80 22.37 10.53
C LEU A 93 5.68 23.17 11.22
N GLU A 94 4.43 22.94 10.84
CA GLU A 94 3.27 23.63 11.42
C GLU A 94 2.79 22.98 12.72
N TRP A 95 2.77 21.64 12.79
CA TRP A 95 2.12 20.88 13.88
C TRP A 95 3.08 20.00 14.71
N ASP A 96 4.39 20.06 14.44
CA ASP A 96 5.44 19.25 15.07
C ASP A 96 5.22 17.73 14.86
N ALA A 97 6.07 16.89 15.45
CA ALA A 97 5.96 15.43 15.38
C ALA A 97 4.67 14.86 15.99
N SER A 98 3.85 15.69 16.65
CA SER A 98 2.57 15.28 17.24
C SER A 98 1.53 14.84 16.19
N ILE A 99 1.68 15.29 14.93
CA ILE A 99 0.77 14.99 13.84
C ILE A 99 0.77 13.50 13.44
N PHE A 100 1.87 12.78 13.71
CA PHE A 100 1.99 11.33 13.44
C PHE A 100 1.07 10.45 14.31
N VAL A 101 0.28 11.04 15.21
CA VAL A 101 -0.82 10.35 15.91
C VAL A 101 -2.02 10.10 14.96
N TYR A 102 -2.16 10.83 13.87
CA TYR A 102 -3.28 10.64 12.94
C TYR A 102 -3.02 9.53 11.91
N TYR A 103 -4.09 8.80 11.55
CA TYR A 103 -4.02 7.70 10.58
C TYR A 103 -3.76 8.20 9.15
N THR A 104 -4.19 9.44 8.85
CA THR A 104 -3.89 10.10 7.57
C THR A 104 -2.38 10.20 7.35
N GLU A 105 -1.61 10.57 8.38
CA GLU A 105 -0.14 10.65 8.29
C GLU A 105 0.53 9.29 8.13
N TRP A 106 0.01 8.26 8.81
CA TRP A 106 0.48 6.88 8.61
C TRP A 106 0.28 6.44 7.17
N THR A 107 -0.89 6.74 6.59
CA THR A 107 -1.22 6.43 5.20
C THR A 107 -0.33 7.22 4.24
N PHE A 108 -0.13 8.52 4.51
CA PHE A 108 0.73 9.39 3.71
C PHE A 108 2.18 8.88 3.68
N MET A 109 2.72 8.50 4.84
CA MET A 109 4.05 7.87 4.96
C MET A 109 4.14 6.55 4.20
N LEU A 110 3.11 5.70 4.29
CA LEU A 110 3.08 4.43 3.58
C LEU A 110 3.13 4.63 2.04
N VAL A 111 2.39 5.62 1.53
CA VAL A 111 2.43 6.00 0.12
C VAL A 111 3.79 6.58 -0.27
N MET A 112 4.43 7.39 0.59
CA MET A 112 5.79 7.87 0.35
C MET A 112 6.81 6.73 0.28
N ILE A 113 6.72 5.74 1.16
CA ILE A 113 7.58 4.54 1.13
C ILE A 113 7.37 3.77 -0.18
N TYR A 114 6.11 3.62 -0.62
CA TYR A 114 5.80 3.03 -1.92
C TYR A 114 6.50 3.77 -3.07
N PHE A 115 6.42 5.11 -3.10
CA PHE A 115 7.08 5.90 -4.14
C PHE A 115 8.60 5.83 -4.07
N ALA A 116 9.19 5.86 -2.87
CA ALA A 116 10.63 5.68 -2.69
C ALA A 116 11.09 4.33 -3.27
N MET A 117 10.34 3.26 -2.96
CA MET A 117 10.60 1.94 -3.54
C MET A 117 10.39 1.91 -5.05
N GLY A 118 9.37 2.59 -5.55
CA GLY A 118 9.09 2.71 -6.97
C GLY A 118 10.17 3.46 -7.73
N ILE A 119 10.78 4.49 -7.14
CA ILE A 119 11.93 5.21 -7.72
C ILE A 119 13.10 4.26 -7.91
N VAL A 120 13.44 3.49 -6.88
CA VAL A 120 14.52 2.50 -6.94
C VAL A 120 14.22 1.45 -8.02
N ALA A 121 13.00 0.91 -8.07
CA ALA A 121 12.58 -0.04 -9.10
C ALA A 121 12.68 0.56 -10.53
N SER A 122 12.23 1.80 -10.72
CA SER A 122 12.31 2.50 -12.00
C SER A 122 13.75 2.81 -12.42
N LEU A 123 14.63 3.18 -11.46
CA LEU A 123 16.06 3.39 -11.73
C LEU A 123 16.72 2.12 -12.25
N TYR A 124 16.47 0.98 -11.60
CA TYR A 124 16.96 -0.32 -12.08
C TYR A 124 16.45 -0.62 -13.49
N GLY A 125 15.18 -0.38 -13.78
CA GLY A 125 14.61 -0.53 -15.12
C GLY A 125 15.29 0.38 -16.16
N CYS A 126 15.55 1.65 -15.84
CA CYS A 126 16.28 2.56 -16.73
C CYS A 126 17.72 2.11 -17.00
N LEU A 127 18.44 1.64 -15.97
CA LEU A 127 19.82 1.19 -16.09
C LEU A 127 19.96 -0.05 -16.98
N GLU A 128 19.00 -0.98 -16.90
CA GLU A 128 18.98 -2.18 -17.73
C GLU A 128 18.70 -1.85 -19.20
N ASN A 129 17.72 -0.97 -19.48
CA ASN A 129 17.45 -0.49 -20.84
C ASN A 129 18.66 0.24 -21.45
N TYR A 130 19.47 0.94 -20.64
CA TYR A 130 20.70 1.57 -21.11
C TYR A 130 21.84 0.57 -21.40
N LYS A 131 21.82 -0.62 -20.80
CA LYS A 131 22.85 -1.66 -21.01
C LYS A 131 22.61 -2.52 -22.27
N GLU A 132 21.38 -2.60 -22.77
CA GLU A 132 21.04 -3.38 -23.98
C GLU A 132 21.68 -2.94 -25.33
N PRO A 133 22.35 -1.78 -25.50
CA PRO A 133 23.04 -1.47 -26.76
C PRO A 133 24.47 -2.02 -26.91
N THR A 134 25.12 -2.53 -25.84
CA THR A 134 26.60 -2.69 -25.83
C THR A 134 27.17 -4.03 -25.38
N SER A 135 26.39 -5.04 -25.01
CA SER A 135 26.95 -6.37 -24.64
C SER A 135 27.07 -7.32 -25.84
N GLY A 136 27.84 -6.91 -26.84
CA GLY A 136 28.48 -7.81 -27.79
C GLY A 136 29.85 -8.25 -27.29
N VAL A 137 29.96 -8.81 -26.08
CA VAL A 137 31.20 -9.41 -25.58
C VAL A 137 30.84 -10.65 -24.74
N CYS A 138 31.32 -11.81 -25.21
CA CYS A 138 31.37 -13.04 -24.42
C CYS A 138 32.41 -12.82 -23.31
N ASP A 139 32.07 -13.03 -22.03
CA ASP A 139 32.92 -13.70 -21.04
C ASP A 139 32.20 -13.89 -19.68
N ASP A 140 32.58 -14.98 -18.99
CA ASP A 140 32.27 -15.41 -17.61
C ASP A 140 30.88 -16.00 -17.26
N ALA A 141 30.58 -17.17 -17.85
CA ALA A 141 29.31 -17.88 -17.69
C ALA A 141 29.15 -18.77 -16.42
N VAL A 142 30.15 -18.89 -15.53
CA VAL A 142 30.09 -19.85 -14.38
C VAL A 142 30.11 -19.17 -13.01
N GLY A 143 30.90 -18.11 -12.80
CA GLY A 143 30.86 -17.34 -11.55
C GLY A 143 29.62 -16.45 -11.42
N ASN A 144 29.06 -16.01 -12.55
CA ASN A 144 27.90 -15.12 -12.59
C ASN A 144 26.58 -15.83 -12.24
N LYS A 145 26.48 -17.16 -12.40
CA LYS A 145 25.21 -17.89 -12.20
C LYS A 145 24.78 -18.01 -10.73
N VAL A 146 25.73 -18.09 -9.80
CA VAL A 146 25.42 -18.18 -8.36
C VAL A 146 25.01 -16.80 -7.82
N GLY A 147 25.71 -15.74 -8.22
CA GLY A 147 25.36 -14.36 -7.86
C GLY A 147 24.06 -13.86 -8.51
N ASP A 148 23.77 -14.30 -9.74
CA ASP A 148 22.54 -13.97 -10.46
C ASP A 148 21.30 -14.59 -9.81
N GLY A 149 21.43 -15.81 -9.24
CA GLY A 149 20.36 -16.46 -8.50
C GLY A 149 19.95 -15.70 -7.23
N GLU A 150 20.91 -15.36 -6.37
CA GLU A 150 20.66 -14.60 -5.14
C GLU A 150 20.12 -13.19 -5.44
N PHE A 151 20.65 -12.54 -6.47
CA PHE A 151 20.21 -11.20 -6.89
C PHE A 151 18.76 -11.21 -7.41
N ARG A 152 18.40 -12.21 -8.23
CA ARG A 152 17.02 -12.41 -8.70
C ARG A 152 16.06 -12.70 -7.56
N GLU A 153 16.47 -13.52 -6.58
CA GLU A 153 15.66 -13.78 -5.39
C GLU A 153 15.40 -12.49 -4.61
N ARG A 154 16.44 -11.68 -4.35
CA ARG A 154 16.31 -10.38 -3.69
C ARG A 154 15.38 -9.43 -4.45
N LEU A 155 15.45 -9.41 -5.79
CA LEU A 155 14.53 -8.63 -6.65
C LEU A 155 13.09 -9.13 -6.56
N GLY A 156 12.88 -10.45 -6.47
CA GLY A 156 11.57 -11.05 -6.27
C GLY A 156 10.95 -10.65 -4.92
N VAL A 157 11.73 -10.73 -3.84
CA VAL A 157 11.33 -10.29 -2.50
C VAL A 157 11.01 -8.80 -2.47
N TYR A 158 11.89 -7.98 -3.08
CA TYR A 158 11.67 -6.54 -3.20
C TYR A 158 10.35 -6.22 -3.92
N GLY A 159 10.07 -6.95 -5.00
CA GLY A 159 8.84 -6.85 -5.76
C GLY A 159 7.60 -7.18 -4.96
N CYS A 160 7.63 -8.30 -4.23
CA CYS A 160 6.54 -8.71 -3.35
C CYS A 160 6.27 -7.67 -2.27
N PHE A 161 7.33 -7.10 -1.69
CA PHE A 161 7.23 -6.07 -0.66
C PHE A 161 6.63 -4.78 -1.23
N MET A 162 7.11 -4.32 -2.39
CA MET A 162 6.58 -3.12 -3.07
C MET A 162 5.09 -3.29 -3.41
N GLU A 163 4.70 -4.45 -3.93
CA GLU A 163 3.32 -4.76 -4.26
C GLU A 163 2.44 -4.81 -2.99
N THR A 164 2.96 -5.33 -1.88
CA THR A 164 2.24 -5.35 -0.60
C THR A 164 1.98 -3.95 -0.07
N ILE A 165 2.99 -3.06 -0.14
CA ILE A 165 2.83 -1.65 0.26
C ILE A 165 1.84 -0.95 -0.67
N PHE A 166 1.94 -1.14 -1.99
CA PHE A 166 1.03 -0.56 -2.98
C PHE A 166 -0.44 -0.89 -2.67
N GLN A 167 -0.74 -2.13 -2.32
CA GLN A 167 -2.11 -2.57 -2.09
C GLN A 167 -2.63 -2.18 -0.71
N THR A 168 -1.74 -2.17 0.29
CA THR A 168 -2.04 -1.65 1.62
C THR A 168 -2.34 -0.15 1.54
N SER A 169 -1.53 0.61 0.79
CA SER A 169 -1.74 2.05 0.59
C SER A 169 -2.99 2.34 -0.23
N ALA A 170 -3.27 1.56 -1.28
CA ALA A 170 -4.49 1.69 -2.06
C ALA A 170 -5.78 1.58 -1.21
N GLY A 171 -5.87 0.55 -0.36
CA GLY A 171 -6.99 0.42 0.57
C GLY A 171 -7.04 1.53 1.60
N ALA A 172 -5.88 1.88 2.18
CA ALA A 172 -5.77 2.90 3.21
C ALA A 172 -6.16 4.29 2.72
N VAL A 173 -5.73 4.68 1.51
CA VAL A 173 -6.07 5.98 0.90
C VAL A 173 -7.56 6.11 0.63
N VAL A 174 -8.20 5.06 0.10
CA VAL A 174 -9.67 5.09 -0.09
C VAL A 174 -10.38 5.19 1.26
N LEU A 175 -9.92 4.45 2.27
CA LEU A 175 -10.49 4.53 3.63
C LEU A 175 -10.33 5.93 4.23
N THR A 176 -9.13 6.51 4.17
CA THR A 176 -8.88 7.86 4.72
C THR A 176 -9.74 8.90 4.04
N ASP A 177 -9.89 8.83 2.71
CA ASP A 177 -10.66 9.81 1.95
C ASP A 177 -12.17 9.63 2.17
N VAL A 178 -12.66 8.38 2.21
CA VAL A 178 -14.07 8.10 2.52
C VAL A 178 -14.42 8.61 3.91
N VAL A 179 -13.61 8.30 4.92
CA VAL A 179 -13.85 8.77 6.30
C VAL A 179 -13.73 10.29 6.37
N PHE A 180 -12.73 10.88 5.72
CA PHE A 180 -12.56 12.33 5.71
C PHE A 180 -13.77 13.05 5.09
N TRP A 181 -14.13 12.71 3.86
CA TRP A 181 -15.18 13.42 3.11
C TRP A 181 -16.60 13.09 3.57
N LEU A 182 -16.88 11.85 3.97
CA LEU A 182 -18.25 11.43 4.32
C LEU A 182 -18.55 11.46 5.81
N VAL A 183 -17.54 11.47 6.68
CA VAL A 183 -17.73 11.44 8.14
C VAL A 183 -17.16 12.69 8.79
N ILE A 184 -15.87 13.00 8.56
CA ILE A 184 -15.20 14.08 9.29
C ILE A 184 -15.71 15.44 8.85
N VAL A 185 -15.67 15.74 7.55
CA VAL A 185 -16.12 17.02 6.98
C VAL A 185 -17.57 17.37 7.37
N PRO A 186 -18.57 16.48 7.18
CA PRO A 186 -19.97 16.83 7.48
C PRO A 186 -20.34 16.80 8.97
N PHE A 187 -19.70 15.97 9.80
CA PHE A 187 -20.18 15.73 11.17
C PHE A 187 -19.17 16.04 12.29
N LEU A 188 -17.86 16.05 12.01
CA LEU A 188 -16.81 16.10 13.04
C LEU A 188 -15.80 17.25 12.87
N SER A 189 -16.01 18.15 11.90
CA SER A 189 -15.19 19.34 11.68
C SER A 189 -15.28 20.29 12.88
N ASN A 190 -14.38 20.15 13.85
CA ASN A 190 -14.21 21.01 15.02
C ASN A 190 -12.97 21.91 14.86
N THR A 191 -12.71 22.82 15.81
CA THR A 191 -11.55 23.73 15.79
C THR A 191 -10.18 23.04 15.74
N HIS A 192 -10.05 21.80 16.24
CA HIS A 192 -8.84 20.98 16.15
C HIS A 192 -8.74 20.15 14.85
N LEU A 193 -9.86 19.91 14.18
CA LEU A 193 -9.98 19.21 12.89
C LEU A 193 -10.43 20.18 11.80
N GLY A 194 -10.02 21.45 11.93
CA GLY A 194 -10.41 22.49 10.98
C GLY A 194 -9.93 22.11 9.59
N LEU A 195 -10.82 22.25 8.60
CA LEU A 195 -10.49 22.13 7.18
C LEU A 195 -9.38 23.12 6.83
N ASN A 196 -8.14 22.66 6.92
CA ASN A 196 -6.98 23.38 6.43
C ASN A 196 -6.78 23.03 4.96
N THR A 197 -6.43 24.02 4.14
CA THR A 197 -6.02 23.82 2.75
C THR A 197 -4.95 22.73 2.64
N LEU A 198 -4.01 22.69 3.60
CA LEU A 198 -2.97 21.66 3.65
C LEU A 198 -3.56 20.24 3.76
N MET A 199 -4.55 20.04 4.64
CA MET A 199 -5.20 18.75 4.84
C MET A 199 -5.94 18.29 3.56
N ILE A 200 -6.64 19.22 2.90
CA ILE A 200 -7.28 18.94 1.60
C ILE A 200 -6.24 18.55 0.55
N CYS A 201 -5.11 19.25 0.50
CA CYS A 201 -4.00 18.93 -0.41
C CYS A 201 -3.39 17.56 -0.10
N MET A 202 -3.21 17.19 1.16
CA MET A 202 -2.65 15.89 1.57
C MET A 202 -3.54 14.73 1.13
N HIS A 203 -4.86 14.82 1.38
CA HIS A 203 -5.83 13.83 0.91
C HIS A 203 -5.85 13.71 -0.62
N THR A 204 -5.90 14.85 -1.31
CA THR A 204 -5.90 14.89 -2.79
C THR A 204 -4.59 14.32 -3.35
N ALA A 205 -3.44 14.62 -2.74
CA ALA A 205 -2.13 14.12 -3.16
C ALA A 205 -2.01 12.61 -2.98
N ASN A 206 -2.44 12.08 -1.84
CA ASN A 206 -2.42 10.64 -1.54
C ASN A 206 -3.19 9.83 -2.60
N ALA A 207 -4.43 10.21 -2.89
CA ALA A 207 -5.25 9.53 -3.89
C ALA A 207 -4.76 9.83 -5.31
N GLY A 208 -4.51 11.10 -5.63
CA GLY A 208 -4.14 11.54 -6.97
C GLY A 208 -2.85 10.92 -7.48
N PHE A 209 -1.78 10.95 -6.68
CA PHE A 209 -0.50 10.38 -7.10
C PHE A 209 -0.55 8.85 -7.21
N LEU A 210 -1.23 8.17 -6.28
CA LEU A 210 -1.33 6.71 -6.33
C LEU A 210 -2.17 6.23 -7.53
N ILE A 211 -3.25 6.94 -7.86
CA ILE A 211 -4.05 6.68 -9.07
C ILE A 211 -3.21 6.95 -10.32
N LEU A 212 -2.48 8.08 -10.36
CA LEU A 212 -1.60 8.41 -11.49
C LEU A 212 -0.56 7.31 -11.73
N ASP A 213 0.11 6.84 -10.68
CA ASP A 213 1.07 5.73 -10.80
C ASP A 213 0.37 4.43 -11.23
N THR A 214 -0.83 4.15 -10.72
CA THR A 214 -1.64 2.99 -11.13
C THR A 214 -1.99 3.00 -12.61
N LEU A 215 -2.22 4.17 -13.20
CA LEU A 215 -2.48 4.30 -14.64
C LEU A 215 -1.25 3.97 -15.50
N LEU A 216 -0.05 4.16 -14.95
CA LEU A 216 1.22 3.97 -15.65
C LEU A 216 1.84 2.58 -15.38
N ASN A 217 1.75 2.08 -14.15
CA ASN A 217 2.35 0.81 -13.74
C ASN A 217 1.49 -0.39 -14.15
N SER A 218 2.06 -1.59 -14.17
CA SER A 218 1.36 -2.84 -14.49
C SER A 218 1.19 -3.77 -13.28
N LEU A 219 1.21 -3.22 -12.06
CA LEU A 219 1.18 -4.02 -10.83
C LEU A 219 -0.15 -4.78 -10.69
N PRO A 220 -0.11 -6.07 -10.33
CA PRO A 220 -1.31 -6.83 -10.04
C PRO A 220 -1.97 -6.35 -8.74
N PHE A 221 -3.28 -6.55 -8.65
CA PHE A 221 -4.10 -6.18 -7.49
C PHE A 221 -5.01 -7.36 -7.09
N PRO A 222 -4.45 -8.44 -6.52
CA PRO A 222 -5.23 -9.61 -6.15
C PRO A 222 -5.96 -9.39 -4.83
N TRP A 223 -7.22 -9.81 -4.77
CA TRP A 223 -8.11 -9.61 -3.62
C TRP A 223 -7.59 -10.14 -2.29
N PHE A 224 -6.79 -11.21 -2.30
CA PHE A 224 -6.37 -11.86 -1.05
C PHE A 224 -5.47 -10.98 -0.17
N ARG A 225 -4.76 -10.03 -0.79
CA ARG A 225 -3.82 -9.14 -0.09
C ARG A 225 -4.51 -8.01 0.67
N MET A 226 -5.84 -7.93 0.62
CA MET A 226 -6.64 -7.11 1.53
C MET A 226 -6.29 -7.38 3.01
N GLY A 227 -5.85 -8.60 3.36
CA GLY A 227 -5.41 -8.90 4.72
C GLY A 227 -4.30 -7.98 5.25
N TYR A 228 -3.36 -7.55 4.39
CA TYR A 228 -2.30 -6.61 4.79
C TYR A 228 -2.86 -5.21 5.12
N PHE A 229 -3.85 -4.76 4.36
CA PHE A 229 -4.56 -3.52 4.64
C PHE A 229 -5.28 -3.56 6.00
N VAL A 230 -5.98 -4.65 6.31
CA VAL A 230 -6.64 -4.81 7.61
C VAL A 230 -5.62 -4.87 8.75
N ILE A 231 -4.50 -5.59 8.57
CA ILE A 231 -3.42 -5.65 9.56
C ILE A 231 -2.82 -4.26 9.80
N TRP A 232 -2.60 -3.46 8.75
CA TRP A 232 -2.11 -2.09 8.86
C TRP A 232 -3.02 -1.20 9.71
N SER A 233 -4.33 -1.27 9.48
CA SER A 233 -5.29 -0.51 10.29
C SER A 233 -5.39 -1.03 11.73
N CYS A 234 -5.27 -2.34 11.95
CA CYS A 234 -5.19 -2.91 13.30
C CYS A 234 -3.91 -2.47 14.02
N LEU A 235 -2.77 -2.40 13.33
CA LEU A 235 -1.51 -1.91 13.88
C LEU A 235 -1.65 -0.47 14.38
N TYR A 236 -2.32 0.39 13.61
CA TYR A 236 -2.63 1.76 14.04
C TYR A 236 -3.52 1.79 15.29
N ILE A 237 -4.56 0.98 15.36
CA ILE A 237 -5.43 0.89 16.55
C ILE A 237 -4.63 0.46 17.78
N VAL A 238 -3.78 -0.57 17.65
CA VAL A 238 -2.94 -1.04 18.76
C VAL A 238 -1.96 0.06 19.20
N PHE A 239 -1.36 0.78 18.25
CA PHE A 239 -0.52 1.95 18.55
C PHE A 239 -1.28 3.01 19.36
N GLN A 240 -2.53 3.33 18.98
CA GLN A 240 -3.37 4.27 19.72
C GLN A 240 -3.64 3.79 21.15
N TRP A 241 -3.99 2.52 21.32
CA TRP A 241 -4.21 1.93 22.65
C TRP A 241 -2.97 1.99 23.53
N ILE A 242 -1.79 1.69 22.97
CA ILE A 242 -0.51 1.75 23.71
C ILE A 242 -0.24 3.18 24.18
N ILE A 243 -0.35 4.18 23.30
CA ILE A 243 -0.10 5.58 23.66
C ILE A 243 -1.03 6.07 24.77
N HIS A 244 -2.32 5.72 24.71
CA HIS A 244 -3.30 6.07 25.74
C HIS A 244 -3.07 5.30 27.04
N ALA A 245 -2.68 4.02 26.96
CA ALA A 245 -2.31 3.22 28.14
C ALA A 245 -1.08 3.80 28.85
N CYS A 246 -0.09 4.31 28.10
CA CYS A 246 1.06 5.02 28.63
C CYS A 246 0.71 6.43 29.16
N GLY A 247 -0.49 6.93 28.92
CA GLY A 247 -0.94 8.27 29.33
C GLY A 247 -0.24 9.40 28.61
N LEU A 248 0.39 9.13 27.45
CA LEU A 248 1.06 10.13 26.62
C LEU A 248 0.06 11.02 25.88
N LEU A 249 -1.15 10.50 25.63
CA LEU A 249 -2.25 11.22 25.02
C LEU A 249 -3.49 11.11 25.91
N THR A 250 -4.13 12.24 26.20
CA THR A 250 -5.33 12.33 27.04
C THR A 250 -6.62 12.44 26.23
N TRP A 251 -6.51 12.55 24.90
CA TRP A 251 -7.60 12.77 23.97
C TRP A 251 -7.42 11.84 22.77
N TRP A 252 -8.53 11.42 22.15
CA TRP A 252 -8.49 10.53 21.01
C TRP A 252 -8.45 11.32 19.68
N PRO A 253 -7.58 10.92 18.72
CA PRO A 253 -7.50 11.59 17.42
C PRO A 253 -8.79 11.47 16.61
N TYR A 254 -9.53 10.38 16.83
CA TYR A 254 -10.80 10.13 16.17
C TYR A 254 -11.86 9.68 17.18
N PRO A 255 -13.06 10.28 17.16
CA PRO A 255 -14.14 9.93 18.10
C PRO A 255 -14.59 8.46 18.01
N PHE A 256 -14.42 7.81 16.87
CA PHE A 256 -14.79 6.41 16.67
C PHE A 256 -13.76 5.41 17.24
N LEU A 257 -12.60 5.87 17.72
CA LEU A 257 -11.63 5.04 18.46
C LEU A 257 -11.85 5.08 19.96
N GLU A 258 -12.65 6.04 20.45
CA GLU A 258 -12.89 6.30 21.86
C GLU A 258 -13.47 5.06 22.54
N LEU A 259 -12.72 4.49 23.50
CA LEU A 259 -13.12 3.31 24.25
C LEU A 259 -14.06 3.65 25.42
N ASP A 260 -14.23 4.91 25.80
CA ASP A 260 -15.07 5.26 26.96
C ASP A 260 -16.58 5.30 26.62
N ARG A 261 -16.97 5.06 25.36
CA ARG A 261 -18.37 5.07 24.92
C ARG A 261 -18.96 3.66 24.82
N PRO A 262 -20.21 3.44 25.29
CA PRO A 262 -20.85 2.13 25.20
C PRO A 262 -21.10 1.66 23.76
N TRP A 263 -21.09 2.58 22.79
CA TRP A 263 -21.25 2.29 21.36
C TRP A 263 -19.91 2.00 20.65
N ALA A 264 -18.78 2.00 21.36
CA ALA A 264 -17.46 1.73 20.76
C ALA A 264 -17.43 0.41 19.97
N PRO A 265 -17.96 -0.72 20.46
CA PRO A 265 -17.92 -1.97 19.68
C PRO A 265 -18.56 -1.88 18.29
N LEU A 266 -19.62 -1.07 18.14
CA LEU A 266 -20.26 -0.84 16.84
C LEU A 266 -19.37 -0.07 15.88
N TRP A 267 -18.62 0.92 16.37
CA TRP A 267 -17.64 1.65 15.56
C TRP A 267 -16.50 0.73 15.12
N TYR A 268 -15.94 -0.08 16.01
CA TYR A 268 -14.88 -1.01 15.66
C TYR A 268 -15.34 -2.07 14.64
N LEU A 269 -16.56 -2.60 14.80
CA LEU A 269 -17.16 -3.50 13.82
C LEU A 269 -17.43 -2.81 12.48
N GLY A 270 -18.01 -1.61 12.52
CA GLY A 270 -18.29 -0.81 11.32
C GLY A 270 -17.02 -0.51 10.53
N MET A 271 -15.96 -0.07 11.23
CA MET A 271 -14.65 0.15 10.62
C MET A 271 -14.12 -1.13 9.98
N ALA A 272 -14.16 -2.28 10.68
CA ALA A 272 -13.72 -3.56 10.10
C ALA A 272 -14.47 -3.90 8.79
N VAL A 273 -15.78 -3.68 8.74
CA VAL A 273 -16.60 -3.93 7.53
C VAL A 273 -16.24 -2.97 6.40
N VAL A 274 -16.01 -1.69 6.69
CA VAL A 274 -15.69 -0.66 5.67
C VAL A 274 -14.38 -0.94 4.91
N HIS A 275 -13.46 -1.73 5.46
CA HIS A 275 -12.25 -2.12 4.73
C HIS A 275 -12.57 -2.89 3.43
N ILE A 276 -13.62 -3.71 3.42
CA ILE A 276 -14.02 -4.52 2.26
C ILE A 276 -14.39 -3.63 1.06
N PRO A 277 -15.37 -2.70 1.16
CA PRO A 277 -15.69 -1.81 0.06
C PRO A 277 -14.55 -0.85 -0.27
N CYS A 278 -13.76 -0.36 0.70
CA CYS A 278 -12.62 0.53 0.40
C CYS A 278 -11.58 -0.16 -0.49
N TYR A 279 -11.18 -1.39 -0.13
CA TYR A 279 -10.28 -2.19 -0.97
C TYR A 279 -10.92 -2.52 -2.33
N GLY A 280 -12.22 -2.85 -2.32
CA GLY A 280 -12.98 -3.19 -3.52
C GLY A 280 -13.12 -2.04 -4.51
N VAL A 281 -13.29 -0.80 -4.05
CA VAL A 281 -13.31 0.40 -4.91
C VAL A 281 -11.99 0.53 -5.66
N TYR A 282 -10.86 0.38 -4.98
CA TYR A 282 -9.56 0.45 -5.65
C TYR A 282 -9.33 -0.72 -6.61
N ALA A 283 -9.72 -1.94 -6.22
CA ALA A 283 -9.68 -3.10 -7.09
C ALA A 283 -10.52 -2.90 -8.36
N ALA A 284 -11.67 -2.24 -8.24
CA ALA A 284 -12.53 -1.88 -9.37
C ALA A 284 -11.85 -0.86 -10.30
N ILE A 285 -11.13 0.13 -9.76
CA ILE A 285 -10.34 1.10 -10.57
C ILE A 285 -9.29 0.36 -11.39
N VAL A 286 -8.52 -0.54 -10.77
CA VAL A 286 -7.49 -1.33 -11.46
C VAL A 286 -8.12 -2.24 -12.54
N THR A 287 -9.23 -2.88 -12.22
CA THR A 287 -9.95 -3.76 -13.14
C THR A 287 -10.53 -2.97 -14.33
N ALA A 288 -11.10 -1.79 -14.07
CA ALA A 288 -11.64 -0.90 -15.10
C ALA A 288 -10.54 -0.42 -16.04
N LYS A 289 -9.38 -0.01 -15.50
CA LYS A 289 -8.19 0.32 -16.30
C LYS A 289 -7.81 -0.84 -17.22
N ASN A 290 -7.59 -2.03 -16.66
CA ASN A 290 -7.09 -3.18 -17.43
C ASN A 290 -8.13 -3.71 -18.43
N SER A 291 -9.42 -3.47 -18.19
CA SER A 291 -10.49 -3.86 -19.11
C SER A 291 -10.73 -2.82 -20.20
N CYS A 292 -10.75 -1.52 -19.88
CA CYS A 292 -11.12 -0.46 -20.81
C CYS A 292 -9.96 0.02 -21.69
N PHE A 293 -8.75 0.12 -21.14
CA PHE A 293 -7.62 0.74 -21.85
C PHE A 293 -7.13 -0.06 -23.07
N PRO A 294 -7.17 -1.41 -23.10
CA PRO A 294 -6.90 -2.16 -24.32
C PRO A 294 -7.86 -1.83 -25.47
N TYR A 295 -9.13 -1.51 -25.19
CA TYR A 295 -10.10 -1.12 -26.23
C TYR A 295 -9.94 0.35 -26.65
N LEU A 296 -9.62 1.24 -25.70
CA LEU A 296 -9.43 2.68 -25.98
C LEU A 296 -8.09 2.97 -26.68
N PHE A 297 -7.05 2.19 -26.37
CA PHE A 297 -5.67 2.41 -26.83
C PHE A 297 -5.03 1.12 -27.35
N PRO A 298 -5.61 0.46 -28.38
CA PRO A 298 -5.22 -0.89 -28.80
C PRO A 298 -3.76 -1.02 -29.28
N ASN A 299 -3.18 0.08 -29.79
CA ASN A 299 -1.80 0.10 -30.28
C ASN A 299 -0.78 0.61 -29.25
N ALA A 300 -1.24 1.16 -28.12
CA ALA A 300 -0.39 1.85 -27.15
C ALA A 300 -0.45 1.26 -25.74
N PHE A 301 -1.43 0.42 -25.41
CA PHE A 301 -1.55 -0.22 -24.08
C PHE A 301 -1.20 -1.71 -24.16
N CYS A 302 -0.30 -2.16 -23.28
CA CYS A 302 0.12 -3.55 -23.12
C CYS A 302 -0.16 -3.98 -21.67
N TYR A 303 -1.02 -4.99 -21.51
CA TYR A 303 -1.31 -5.63 -20.22
C TYR A 303 -1.21 -7.15 -20.37
#